data_AF-A0A1G3M9H9-F1
#
_entry.id   AF-A0A1G3M9H9-F1
#
_cell.length_a   1.000
_cell.length_b   1.000
_cell.length_c   1.000
_cell.angle_alpha   90.00
_cell.angle_beta   90.00
_cell.angle_gamma   90.00
#
_symmetry.space_group_name_H-M   'P 1'
#
loop_
_entity.id
_entity.type
_entity.pdbx_description
1 polymer ?
#
loop_
_entity_poly.entity_id
_entity_poly.type
_entity_poly.pdbx_seq_one_letter_code
_entity_poly.pdbx_strand_id
1 'polypeptide(L)'
;MFLPYAGLSTIALMIENVIGMYISLPRKTVDWIIPNLEIMGIEDLALKRNVITILSNKSGRGWEIRLESEKLYYLTINILNAKKKTLPIPSGKCSILIDKI
;
A
#
# COMPACT_ATOMS: atom_id res chain seq x y z
N MET A 1 5.14 32.40 -3.61
CA MET A 1 5.77 31.07 -3.57
C MET A 1 4.99 30.15 -2.63
N PHE A 2 3.73 29.82 -2.95
CA PHE A 2 2.85 29.02 -2.09
C PHE A 2 2.07 27.94 -2.87
N LEU A 3 1.81 28.18 -4.17
CA LEU A 3 1.15 27.21 -5.05
C LEU A 3 1.84 25.83 -5.11
N PRO A 4 3.18 25.74 -5.25
CA PRO A 4 3.84 24.43 -5.33
C PRO A 4 3.73 23.66 -4.01
N TYR A 5 3.83 24.36 -2.88
CA TYR A 5 3.73 23.77 -1.55
C TYR A 5 2.30 23.30 -1.27
N ALA A 6 1.30 24.12 -1.60
CA ALA A 6 -0.12 23.75 -1.48
C ALA A 6 -0.49 22.58 -2.41
N GLY A 7 0.08 22.52 -3.61
CA GLY A 7 -0.10 21.39 -4.52
C GLY A 7 0.47 20.09 -3.94
N LEU A 8 1.72 20.14 -3.47
CA LEU A 8 2.38 18.98 -2.84
C LEU A 8 1.65 18.52 -1.57
N SER A 9 1.20 19.44 -0.71
CA SER A 9 0.47 19.07 0.50
C SER A 9 -0.89 18.46 0.19
N THR A 10 -1.58 18.93 -0.86
CA THR A 10 -2.87 18.37 -1.29
C THR A 10 -2.70 16.95 -1.83
N ILE A 11 -1.66 16.70 -2.62
CA ILE A 11 -1.34 15.35 -3.13
C ILE A 11 -0.99 14.41 -1.97
N ALA A 12 -0.16 14.86 -1.02
CA ALA A 12 0.18 14.07 0.15
C ALA A 12 -1.06 13.74 1.00
N LEU A 13 -1.93 14.71 1.25
CA LEU A 13 -3.19 14.51 1.99
C LEU A 13 -4.16 13.58 1.28
N MET A 14 -4.21 13.59 -0.06
CA MET A 14 -5.01 12.65 -0.85
C MET A 14 -4.49 11.22 -0.69
N ILE A 15 -3.17 11.02 -0.75
CA ILE A 15 -2.56 9.69 -0.57
C ILE A 15 -2.79 9.17 0.86
N GLU A 16 -2.64 10.03 1.86
CA GLU A 16 -2.83 9.63 3.26
C GLU A 16 -4.29 9.34 3.59
N ASN A 17 -5.23 10.22 3.19
CA ASN A 17 -6.62 10.14 3.65
C ASN A 17 -7.56 9.36 2.71
N VAL A 18 -7.30 9.33 1.39
CA VAL A 18 -8.17 8.63 0.44
C VAL A 18 -7.68 7.21 0.20
N ILE A 19 -6.37 7.02 0.02
CA ILE A 19 -5.77 5.69 -0.17
C ILE A 19 -5.50 5.02 1.18
N GLY A 20 -5.33 5.78 2.26
CA GLY A 20 -5.08 5.26 3.61
C GLY A 20 -3.65 4.78 3.82
N MET A 21 -2.68 5.37 3.10
CA MET A 21 -1.28 4.95 3.14
C MET A 21 -0.44 5.82 4.07
N TYR A 22 0.38 5.17 4.91
CA TYR A 22 1.35 5.81 5.78
C TYR A 22 2.75 5.21 5.56
N ILE A 23 3.72 6.04 5.17
CA ILE A 23 5.08 5.60 4.83
C ILE A 23 6.07 6.16 5.85
N SER A 24 6.82 5.28 6.51
CA SER A 24 7.91 5.66 7.42
C SER A 24 9.27 5.24 6.83
N LEU A 25 9.95 6.21 6.21
CA LEU A 25 11.26 6.03 5.59
C LEU A 25 12.38 5.58 6.55
N PRO A 26 12.49 6.08 7.81
CA PRO A 26 13.52 5.64 8.74
C PRO A 26 13.38 4.16 9.12
N ARG A 27 12.14 3.70 9.27
CA ARG A 27 11.82 2.30 9.63
C ARG A 27 11.65 1.39 8.42
N LYS A 28 11.63 1.97 7.20
CA LYS A 28 11.31 1.29 5.93
C LYS A 28 9.97 0.54 5.99
N THR A 29 8.98 1.13 6.65
CA THR A 29 7.64 0.55 6.80
C THR A 29 6.63 1.30 5.93
N VAL A 30 5.72 0.54 5.33
CA VAL A 30 4.52 1.05 4.64
C VAL A 30 3.33 0.41 5.33
N ASP A 31 2.53 1.23 5.99
CA ASP A 31 1.28 0.83 6.62
C ASP A 31 0.13 1.24 5.69
N TRP A 32 -0.67 0.27 5.26
CA TRP A 32 -1.83 0.54 4.41
C TRP A 32 -3.12 0.18 5.15
N ILE A 33 -3.93 1.20 5.42
CA ILE A 33 -5.24 1.10 6.05
C ILE A 33 -6.27 1.19 4.94
N ILE A 34 -6.88 0.07 4.58
CA ILE A 34 -7.84 0.01 3.47
C ILE A 34 -9.19 0.59 3.95
N PRO A 35 -9.65 1.76 3.45
CA PRO A 35 -10.84 2.43 3.98
C PRO A 35 -12.15 1.92 3.37
N ASN A 36 -12.13 1.35 2.15
CA ASN A 36 -13.32 0.75 1.50
C ASN A 36 -13.03 -0.68 0.99
N LEU A 37 -14.06 -1.48 0.79
CA LEU A 37 -13.95 -2.87 0.34
C LEU A 37 -13.99 -3.02 -1.20
N GLU A 38 -13.49 -2.05 -1.97
CA GLU A 38 -13.46 -2.07 -3.44
C GLU A 38 -12.04 -2.32 -3.99
N ILE A 39 -11.90 -2.39 -5.33
CA ILE A 39 -10.61 -2.54 -6.00
C ILE A 39 -9.79 -1.28 -5.74
N MET A 40 -8.69 -1.42 -4.99
CA MET A 40 -7.75 -0.33 -4.74
C MET A 40 -6.34 -0.78 -5.08
N GLY A 41 -5.53 0.12 -5.57
CA GLY A 41 -4.13 -0.16 -5.80
C GLY A 41 -3.30 1.11 -5.92
N ILE A 42 -2.00 0.96 -5.72
CA ILE A 42 -1.00 1.96 -6.00
C ILE A 42 -0.03 1.32 -6.99
N GLU A 43 0.08 1.92 -8.17
CA GLU A 43 1.06 1.53 -9.17
C GLU A 43 2.24 2.52 -9.12
N ASP A 44 3.44 1.99 -9.35
CA ASP A 44 4.67 2.77 -9.49
C ASP A 44 5.05 3.67 -8.30
N LEU A 45 4.77 3.23 -7.06
CA LEU A 45 5.20 3.94 -5.86
C LEU A 45 6.72 3.87 -5.70
N ALA A 46 7.41 4.95 -6.03
CA ALA A 46 8.84 5.07 -5.85
C ALA A 46 9.21 5.32 -4.37
N LEU A 47 9.68 4.29 -3.67
CA LEU A 47 10.30 4.40 -2.34
C LEU A 47 11.83 4.42 -2.45
N LYS A 48 12.38 5.64 -2.53
CA LYS A 48 13.80 5.92 -2.79
C LYS A 48 14.29 5.35 -4.12
N ARG A 49 14.91 4.17 -4.10
CA ARG A 49 15.48 3.47 -5.27
C ARG A 49 14.74 2.15 -5.52
N ASN A 50 13.46 2.09 -5.21
CA ASN A 50 12.64 0.90 -5.41
C ASN A 50 11.29 1.37 -5.89
N VAL A 51 10.76 0.69 -6.89
CA VAL A 51 9.40 0.88 -7.36
C VAL A 51 8.57 -0.23 -6.72
N ILE A 52 7.43 0.14 -6.14
CA ILE A 52 6.50 -0.78 -5.52
C ILE A 52 5.14 -0.61 -6.18
N THR A 53 4.60 -1.72 -6.68
CA THR A 53 3.23 -1.77 -7.18
C THR A 53 2.42 -2.71 -6.29
N ILE A 54 1.30 -2.21 -5.76
CA ILE A 54 0.39 -2.91 -4.87
C ILE A 54 -1.00 -2.85 -5.51
N LEU A 55 -1.52 -4.00 -5.94
CA LEU A 55 -2.87 -4.09 -6.49
C LEU A 55 -3.72 -4.98 -5.60
N SER A 56 -4.79 -4.45 -5.02
CA SER A 56 -5.78 -5.23 -4.28
C SER A 56 -7.05 -5.41 -5.12
N ASN A 57 -7.43 -6.66 -5.34
CA ASN A 57 -8.66 -7.00 -6.05
C ASN A 57 -9.55 -7.87 -5.17
N LYS A 58 -10.80 -7.46 -5.01
CA LYS A 58 -11.82 -8.23 -4.30
C LYS A 58 -12.47 -9.22 -5.25
N SER A 59 -12.09 -10.49 -5.10
CA SER A 59 -12.77 -11.61 -5.74
C SER A 59 -13.79 -12.23 -4.77
N GLY A 60 -14.76 -13.01 -5.28
CA GLY A 60 -15.78 -13.66 -4.45
C GLY A 60 -15.23 -14.56 -3.33
N ARG A 61 -13.94 -14.97 -3.44
CA ARG A 61 -13.20 -15.76 -2.45
C ARG A 61 -12.30 -14.95 -1.50
N GLY A 62 -12.07 -13.65 -1.71
CA GLY A 62 -11.15 -12.90 -0.87
C GLY A 62 -10.41 -11.79 -1.62
N TRP A 63 -9.36 -11.30 -0.99
CA TRP A 63 -8.53 -10.20 -1.49
C TRP A 63 -7.25 -10.76 -2.10
N GLU A 64 -7.02 -10.49 -3.39
CA GLU A 64 -5.73 -10.77 -4.02
C GLU A 64 -4.88 -9.50 -3.99
N ILE A 65 -3.71 -9.56 -3.35
CA ILE A 65 -2.74 -8.47 -3.34
C ILE A 65 -1.54 -8.89 -4.19
N ARG A 66 -1.35 -8.20 -5.32
CA ARG A 66 -0.17 -8.37 -6.18
C ARG A 66 0.86 -7.32 -5.85
N LEU A 67 2.09 -7.77 -5.68
CA LEU A 67 3.22 -7.00 -5.19
C LEU A 67 4.40 -7.20 -6.12
N GLU A 68 5.02 -6.12 -6.55
CA GLU A 68 6.29 -6.14 -7.26
C GLU A 68 7.26 -5.20 -6.56
N SER A 69 8.44 -5.71 -6.19
CA SER A 69 9.46 -4.92 -5.49
C SER A 69 10.87 -5.36 -5.89
N GLU A 70 11.78 -4.40 -6.07
CA GLU A 70 13.19 -4.69 -6.35
C GLU A 70 13.96 -5.22 -5.14
N LYS A 71 13.48 -4.94 -3.92
CA LYS A 71 14.12 -5.36 -2.65
C LYS A 71 13.12 -5.92 -1.66
N LEU A 72 13.64 -6.55 -0.61
CA LEU A 72 12.82 -7.07 0.48
C LEU A 72 12.23 -5.92 1.32
N TYR A 73 10.91 -5.92 1.47
CA TYR A 73 10.16 -4.97 2.30
C TYR A 73 9.18 -5.71 3.20
N TYR A 74 8.81 -5.09 4.33
CA TYR A 74 7.72 -5.58 5.17
C TYR A 74 6.47 -4.75 4.88
N LEU A 75 5.41 -5.42 4.44
CA LEU A 75 4.11 -4.80 4.23
C LEU A 75 3.21 -5.12 5.41
N THR A 76 2.65 -4.08 6.02
CA THR A 76 1.65 -4.21 7.05
C THR A 76 0.30 -3.81 6.49
N ILE A 77 -0.63 -4.76 6.48
CA ILE A 77 -1.99 -4.57 5.98
C ILE A 77 -2.90 -4.46 7.20
N ASN A 78 -3.62 -3.35 7.29
CA ASN A 78 -4.62 -3.11 8.31
C ASN A 78 -5.99 -3.02 7.64
N ILE A 79 -6.76 -4.10 7.75
CA ILE A 79 -8.13 -4.17 7.21
C ILE A 79 -9.08 -3.66 8.29
N LEU A 80 -9.92 -2.68 7.95
CA LEU A 80 -10.91 -2.11 8.86
C LEU A 80 -11.78 -3.23 9.45
N ASN A 81 -11.89 -3.29 10.78
CA ASN A 81 -12.64 -4.31 11.54
C ASN A 81 -12.17 -5.78 11.39
N ALA A 82 -11.01 -6.05 10.80
CA ALA A 82 -10.42 -7.38 10.76
C ALA A 82 -9.07 -7.43 11.52
N LYS A 83 -8.08 -8.19 11.02
CA LYS A 83 -6.77 -8.38 11.66
C LYS A 83 -5.64 -7.66 10.93
N LYS A 84 -4.73 -7.08 11.71
CA LYS A 84 -3.44 -6.59 11.24
C LYS A 84 -2.53 -7.76 10.86
N LYS A 85 -2.00 -7.77 9.64
CA LYS A 85 -1.01 -8.76 9.17
C LYS A 85 0.22 -8.05 8.64
N THR A 86 1.38 -8.46 9.11
CA THR A 86 2.67 -8.02 8.57
C THR A 86 3.30 -9.19 7.81
N LEU A 87 3.59 -8.97 6.53
CA LEU A 87 4.11 -9.98 5.62
C LEU A 87 5.39 -9.48 4.94
N PRO A 88 6.43 -10.33 4.82
CA PRO A 88 7.58 -9.99 4.00
C PRO A 88 7.20 -10.07 2.52
N ILE A 89 7.53 -9.01 1.78
CA ILE A 89 7.51 -8.99 0.32
C ILE A 89 8.92 -9.34 -0.16
N PRO A 90 9.14 -10.54 -0.73
CA PRO A 90 10.42 -10.87 -1.32
C PRO A 90 10.68 -10.00 -2.56
N SER A 91 11.95 -9.86 -2.95
CA SER A 91 12.30 -9.22 -4.22
C SER A 91 11.72 -10.01 -5.40
N GLY A 92 11.10 -9.30 -6.36
CA GLY A 92 10.42 -9.87 -7.51
C GLY A 92 8.90 -9.69 -7.44
N LYS A 93 8.18 -10.55 -8.17
CA LYS A 93 6.71 -10.57 -8.23
C LYS A 93 6.16 -11.56 -7.20
N CYS A 94 5.23 -11.11 -6.39
CA CYS A 94 4.55 -11.91 -5.37
C CYS A 94 3.05 -11.64 -5.43
N SER A 95 2.23 -12.68 -5.28
CA SER A 95 0.79 -12.53 -5.04
C SER A 95 0.44 -13.16 -3.69
N ILE A 96 -0.36 -12.43 -2.92
CA ILE A 96 -0.80 -12.84 -1.59
C ILE A 96 -2.32 -12.85 -1.64
N LEU A 97 -2.91 -14.02 -1.41
CA LEU A 97 -4.35 -14.14 -1.25
C LEU A 97 -4.69 -14.06 0.24
N ILE A 98 -5.46 -13.03 0.60
CA ILE A 98 -6.07 -12.88 1.90
C ILE A 98 -7.50 -13.41 1.75
N ASP A 99 -7.66 -14.69 2.06
CA ASP A 99 -8.97 -15.33 2.16
C ASP A 99 -9.79 -14.63 3.26
N LYS A 100 -11.13 -14.65 3.13
CA LYS A 100 -12.05 -13.98 4.07
C LYS A 100 -11.63 -14.23 5.52
N ILE A 101 -11.12 -13.19 6.18
CA ILE A 101 -11.09 -13.08 7.64
C ILE A 101 -12.45 -12.58 8.08
#